data_AF-A0A179D3V5-F1
#
_entry.id   AF-A0A179D3V5-F1
#
_cell.length_a   1.000
_cell.length_b   1.000
_cell.length_c   1.000
_cell.angle_alpha   90.00
_cell.angle_beta   90.00
_cell.angle_gamma   90.00
#
_symmetry.space_group_name_H-M   'P 1'
#
loop_
_entity.id
_entity.type
_entity.pdbx_description
1 polymer ?
#
loop_
_entity_poly.entity_id
_entity_poly.type
_entity_poly.pdbx_seq_one_letter_code
_entity_poly.pdbx_strand_id
1 'polypeptide(L)'
;MVVLDTHVWVWWVHSPEKLTSKQISVIQANENDLIGISAISCWEIAKLVERGRLRLPCTLEEWFDLAFSYPGIEIIPLTPEIAIESTRLPGNFHRDPADQLIVATARVLNCPLVQRPFLKLFQTPQVSHDPLAHFSTNPLALHDIEIGFWRWRR
;
A
#
# COMPACT_ATOMS: atom_id res chain seq x y z
N MET A 1 6.24 -0.29 -11.83
CA MET A 1 6.01 0.38 -10.53
C MET A 1 4.53 0.40 -10.21
N VAL A 2 4.20 0.10 -8.96
CA VAL A 2 2.85 0.15 -8.41
C VAL A 2 2.86 0.88 -7.07
N VAL A 3 1.82 1.64 -6.72
CA VAL A 3 1.68 2.24 -5.38
C VAL A 3 0.73 1.40 -4.55
N LEU A 4 1.09 1.14 -3.29
CA LEU A 4 0.20 0.45 -2.34
C LEU A 4 -0.58 1.46 -1.49
N ASP A 5 -1.84 1.13 -1.25
CA ASP A 5 -2.62 1.73 -0.17
C ASP A 5 -2.08 1.28 1.19
N THR A 6 -2.22 2.13 2.21
CA THR A 6 -1.75 1.87 3.57
C THR A 6 -2.24 0.54 4.13
N HIS A 7 -3.54 0.19 3.98
CA HIS A 7 -4.01 -1.09 4.54
C HIS A 7 -3.51 -2.29 3.74
N VAL A 8 -3.27 -2.14 2.44
CA VAL A 8 -2.73 -3.21 1.60
C VAL A 8 -1.31 -3.49 2.05
N TRP A 9 -0.51 -2.43 2.26
CA TRP A 9 0.86 -2.56 2.74
C TRP A 9 0.91 -3.23 4.13
N VAL A 10 0.08 -2.78 5.09
CA VAL A 10 0.01 -3.38 6.43
C VAL A 10 -0.39 -4.86 6.36
N TRP A 11 -1.39 -5.22 5.54
CA TRP A 11 -1.79 -6.61 5.37
C TRP A 11 -0.73 -7.44 4.65
N TRP A 12 -0.04 -6.88 3.67
CA TRP A 12 1.02 -7.60 2.99
C TRP A 12 2.14 -8.00 3.97
N VAL A 13 2.50 -7.10 4.90
CA VAL A 13 3.52 -7.35 5.92
C VAL A 13 3.06 -8.34 7.00
N HIS A 14 1.82 -8.28 7.45
CA HIS A 14 1.37 -9.03 8.65
C HIS A 14 0.39 -10.17 8.41
N SER A 15 -0.35 -10.11 7.31
CA SER A 15 -1.55 -10.92 7.11
C SER A 15 -1.85 -11.08 5.61
N PRO A 16 -0.89 -11.62 4.83
CA PRO A 16 -1.02 -11.70 3.38
C PRO A 16 -2.24 -12.53 2.95
N GLU A 17 -2.76 -13.41 3.82
CA GLU A 17 -4.01 -14.16 3.61
C GLU A 17 -5.26 -13.26 3.51
N LYS A 18 -5.18 -12.01 3.95
CA LYS A 18 -6.26 -11.01 3.81
C LYS A 18 -6.23 -10.30 2.46
N LEU A 19 -5.16 -10.45 1.70
CA LEU A 19 -5.07 -9.95 0.35
C LEU A 19 -5.80 -10.89 -0.60
N THR A 20 -6.51 -10.30 -1.56
CA THR A 20 -7.08 -11.05 -2.67
C THR A 20 -5.97 -11.60 -3.55
N SER A 21 -6.22 -12.73 -4.23
CA SER A 21 -5.25 -13.34 -5.16
C SER A 21 -4.78 -12.35 -6.24
N LYS A 22 -5.65 -11.41 -6.66
CA LYS A 22 -5.28 -10.36 -7.61
C LYS A 22 -4.29 -9.35 -7.02
N GLN A 23 -4.49 -8.92 -5.77
CA GLN A 23 -3.55 -8.00 -5.10
C GLN A 23 -2.20 -8.66 -4.92
N ILE A 24 -2.19 -9.92 -4.45
CA ILE A 24 -0.96 -10.72 -4.31
C ILE A 24 -0.24 -10.83 -5.66
N SER A 25 -0.96 -11.18 -6.73
CA SER A 25 -0.37 -11.32 -8.06
C SER A 25 0.25 -10.02 -8.58
N VAL A 26 -0.41 -8.86 -8.35
CA VAL A 26 0.13 -7.55 -8.76
C VAL A 26 1.38 -7.20 -7.97
N ILE A 27 1.37 -7.44 -6.66
CA ILE A 27 2.53 -7.21 -5.78
C ILE A 27 3.69 -8.09 -6.23
N GLN A 28 3.47 -9.41 -6.35
CA GLN A 28 4.48 -10.38 -6.78
C GLN A 28 5.06 -10.06 -8.17
N ALA A 29 4.21 -9.66 -9.12
CA ALA A 29 4.67 -9.26 -10.45
C ALA A 29 5.57 -8.01 -10.44
N ASN A 30 5.52 -7.20 -9.37
CA ASN A 30 6.34 -5.99 -9.21
C ASN A 30 7.42 -6.15 -8.12
N GLU A 31 7.60 -7.32 -7.51
CA GLU A 31 8.64 -7.57 -6.49
C GLU A 31 10.07 -7.39 -7.06
N ASN A 32 10.26 -7.67 -8.35
CA ASN A 32 11.52 -7.46 -9.06
C ASN A 32 11.63 -6.06 -9.68
N ASP A 33 10.57 -5.25 -9.61
CA ASP A 33 10.53 -3.86 -10.05
C ASP A 33 10.48 -2.94 -8.82
N LEU A 34 9.54 -1.98 -8.80
CA LEU A 34 9.37 -0.97 -7.77
C LEU A 34 7.95 -1.03 -7.20
N ILE A 35 7.86 -1.09 -5.88
CA ILE A 35 6.65 -1.00 -5.08
C ILE A 35 6.74 0.32 -4.30
N GLY A 36 5.99 1.32 -4.77
CA GLY A 36 5.92 2.63 -4.17
C GLY A 36 5.05 2.66 -2.91
N ILE A 37 5.60 3.20 -1.83
CA ILE A 37 4.89 3.50 -0.60
C ILE A 37 4.86 5.02 -0.43
N SER A 38 3.66 5.62 -0.40
CA SER A 38 3.56 7.06 -0.14
C SER A 38 4.04 7.38 1.28
N ALA A 39 4.82 8.45 1.44
CA ALA A 39 5.20 8.95 2.76
C ALA A 39 3.98 9.26 3.66
N ILE A 40 2.82 9.54 3.05
CA ILE A 40 1.55 9.72 3.77
C ILE A 40 1.03 8.41 4.37
N SER A 41 1.28 7.27 3.74
CA SER A 41 0.97 5.96 4.34
C SER A 41 1.81 5.71 5.60
N CYS A 42 3.08 6.11 5.61
CA CYS A 42 3.92 6.07 6.82
C CYS A 42 3.34 6.95 7.93
N TRP A 43 2.96 8.19 7.59
CA TRP A 43 2.30 9.09 8.54
C TRP A 43 0.98 8.53 9.07
N GLU A 44 0.16 7.92 8.22
CA GLU A 44 -1.11 7.30 8.63
C GLU A 44 -0.88 6.16 9.62
N ILE A 45 0.08 5.27 9.35
CA ILE A 45 0.48 4.19 10.27
C ILE A 45 0.94 4.77 11.62
N ALA A 46 1.84 5.76 11.60
CA ALA A 46 2.32 6.42 12.81
C ALA A 46 1.17 7.04 13.61
N LYS A 47 0.21 7.69 12.94
CA LYS A 47 -0.99 8.26 13.57
C LYS A 47 -1.95 7.21 14.11
N LEU A 48 -2.08 6.07 13.46
CA LEU A 48 -2.89 4.96 13.96
C LEU A 48 -2.26 4.36 15.22
N VAL A 49 -0.93 4.25 15.27
CA VAL A 49 -0.18 3.79 16.46
C VAL A 49 -0.31 4.81 17.61
N GLU A 50 -0.07 6.09 17.36
CA GLU A 50 -0.24 7.19 18.33
C GLU A 50 -1.63 7.16 18.98
N ARG A 51 -2.68 6.92 18.18
CA ARG A 51 -4.08 6.87 18.65
C ARG A 51 -4.47 5.52 19.26
N GLY A 52 -3.55 4.55 19.35
CA GLY A 52 -3.84 3.19 19.81
C GLY A 52 -4.81 2.41 18.92
N ARG A 53 -5.01 2.86 17.68
CA ARG A 53 -5.89 2.23 16.67
C ARG A 53 -5.18 1.16 15.85
N LEU A 54 -3.84 1.13 15.88
CA LEU A 54 -2.99 0.08 15.35
C LEU A 54 -2.01 -0.32 16.45
N ARG A 55 -1.96 -1.62 16.78
CA ARG A 55 -0.98 -2.18 17.70
C ARG A 55 0.00 -3.00 16.89
N LEU A 56 1.28 -2.70 17.06
CA LEU A 56 2.38 -3.40 16.41
C LEU A 56 3.03 -4.35 17.43
N PRO A 57 3.60 -5.49 16.98
CA PRO A 57 4.29 -6.42 17.87
C PRO A 57 5.65 -5.90 18.35
N CYS A 58 6.14 -4.82 17.75
CA CYS A 58 7.42 -4.16 18.00
C CYS A 58 7.23 -2.64 18.03
N THR A 59 8.31 -1.88 18.22
CA THR A 59 8.28 -0.42 18.08
C THR A 59 7.91 0.01 16.66
N LEU A 60 7.47 1.25 16.50
CA LEU A 60 7.09 1.78 15.18
C LEU A 60 8.32 1.84 14.24
N GLU A 61 9.47 2.19 14.79
CA GLU A 61 10.75 2.26 14.11
C GLU A 61 11.19 0.88 13.60
N GLU A 62 11.21 -0.13 14.48
CA GLU A 62 11.53 -1.52 14.10
C GLU A 62 10.56 -2.06 13.06
N TRP A 63 9.29 -1.67 13.17
CA TRP A 63 8.28 -2.07 12.19
C TRP A 63 8.57 -1.48 10.80
N PHE A 64 8.93 -0.20 10.73
CA PHE A 64 9.30 0.43 9.46
C PHE A 64 10.55 -0.20 8.86
N ASP A 65 11.57 -0.47 9.68
CA ASP A 65 12.79 -1.15 9.21
C ASP A 65 12.47 -2.51 8.57
N LEU A 66 11.61 -3.30 9.21
CA LEU A 66 11.15 -4.56 8.65
C LEU A 66 10.33 -4.35 7.36
N ALA A 67 9.36 -3.44 7.38
CA ALA A 67 8.46 -3.21 6.25
C ALA A 67 9.18 -2.64 5.01
N PHE A 68 10.27 -1.88 5.22
CA PHE A 68 11.12 -1.34 4.15
C PHE A 68 12.21 -2.31 3.69
N SER A 69 12.50 -3.36 4.45
CA SER A 69 13.49 -4.37 4.06
C SER A 69 13.03 -5.25 2.89
N TYR A 70 11.74 -5.21 2.52
CA TYR A 70 11.23 -5.93 1.37
C TYR A 70 11.86 -5.42 0.06
N PRO A 71 12.34 -6.33 -0.81
CA PRO A 71 12.88 -5.94 -2.10
C PRO A 71 11.90 -5.10 -2.93
N GLY A 72 12.44 -4.11 -3.64
CA GLY A 72 11.66 -3.25 -4.53
C GLY A 72 10.88 -2.14 -3.83
N ILE A 73 10.92 -1.99 -2.50
CA ILE A 73 10.22 -0.90 -1.81
C ILE A 73 10.90 0.45 -2.07
N GLU A 74 10.10 1.43 -2.49
CA GLU A 74 10.52 2.82 -2.66
C GLU A 74 9.56 3.77 -1.94
N ILE A 75 10.11 4.68 -1.14
CA ILE A 75 9.30 5.69 -0.44
C ILE A 75 9.10 6.90 -1.34
N ILE A 76 7.85 7.19 -1.66
CA ILE A 76 7.48 8.32 -2.49
C ILE A 76 7.22 9.55 -1.59
N PRO A 77 8.03 10.62 -1.71
CA PRO A 77 7.84 11.82 -0.91
C PRO A 77 6.55 12.55 -1.30
N LEU A 78 5.95 13.27 -0.33
CA LEU A 78 4.88 14.21 -0.64
C LEU A 78 5.48 15.45 -1.32
N THR A 79 5.15 15.64 -2.60
CA THR A 79 5.53 16.83 -3.37
C THR A 79 4.39 17.85 -3.43
N PRO A 80 4.67 19.13 -3.73
CA PRO A 80 3.62 20.12 -3.96
C PRO A 80 2.65 19.72 -5.09
N GLU A 81 3.13 19.02 -6.11
CA GLU A 81 2.30 18.53 -7.21
C GLU A 81 1.28 17.49 -6.73
N ILE A 82 1.72 16.52 -5.92
CA ILE A 82 0.84 15.52 -5.29
C ILE A 82 -0.17 16.22 -4.36
N ALA A 83 0.27 17.20 -3.58
CA ALA A 83 -0.60 17.96 -2.70
C ALA A 83 -1.70 18.70 -3.49
N ILE A 84 -1.35 19.35 -4.60
CA ILE A 84 -2.32 20.04 -5.47
C ILE A 84 -3.28 19.03 -6.11
N GLU A 85 -2.76 17.95 -6.67
CA GLU A 85 -3.59 16.92 -7.34
C GLU A 85 -4.59 16.26 -6.39
N SER A 86 -4.25 16.14 -5.09
CA SER A 86 -5.17 15.61 -4.06
C SER A 86 -6.47 16.41 -3.93
N THR A 87 -6.46 17.68 -4.30
CA THR A 87 -7.63 18.57 -4.29
C THR A 87 -8.44 18.54 -5.59
N ARG A 88 -7.93 17.89 -6.63
CA ARG A 88 -8.47 17.87 -8.00
C ARG A 88 -9.02 16.51 -8.41
N LEU A 89 -9.15 15.59 -7.46
CA LEU A 89 -9.64 14.25 -7.72
C LEU A 89 -11.08 14.28 -8.25
N PRO A 90 -11.39 13.52 -9.31
CA PRO A 90 -12.69 13.61 -9.98
C PRO A 90 -13.83 13.00 -9.15
N GLY A 91 -14.98 13.68 -9.17
CA GLY A 91 -16.22 13.25 -8.51
C GLY A 91 -16.25 13.54 -7.01
N ASN A 92 -17.25 13.00 -6.30
CA ASN A 92 -17.29 13.01 -4.84
C ASN A 92 -16.29 11.97 -4.29
N PHE A 93 -15.01 12.23 -4.48
CA PHE A 93 -13.95 11.39 -3.95
C PHE A 93 -13.95 11.39 -2.41
N HIS A 94 -13.38 10.36 -1.81
CA HIS A 94 -13.41 10.12 -0.36
C HIS A 94 -12.98 11.37 0.44
N ARG A 95 -13.59 11.58 1.62
CA ARG A 95 -13.34 12.78 2.47
C ARG A 95 -12.04 12.70 3.28
N ASP A 96 -11.37 11.56 3.28
CA ASP A 96 -10.15 11.37 4.06
C ASP A 96 -8.93 11.95 3.34
N PRO A 97 -8.18 12.88 3.97
CA PRO A 97 -7.01 13.49 3.35
C PRO A 97 -5.89 12.51 3.01
N ALA A 98 -5.69 11.44 3.79
CA ALA A 98 -4.64 10.47 3.50
C ALA A 98 -4.95 9.69 2.21
N ASP A 99 -6.20 9.24 2.04
CA ASP A 99 -6.63 8.58 0.81
C ASP A 99 -6.46 9.50 -0.41
N GLN A 100 -6.85 10.77 -0.28
CA GLN A 100 -6.72 11.74 -1.36
C GLN A 100 -5.25 11.90 -1.78
N LEU A 101 -4.34 11.96 -0.81
CA LEU A 101 -2.92 12.09 -1.09
C LEU A 101 -2.34 10.81 -1.71
N ILE A 102 -2.71 9.61 -1.23
CA ILE A 102 -2.26 8.33 -1.82
C ILE A 102 -2.74 8.20 -3.28
N VAL A 103 -3.99 8.54 -3.55
CA VAL A 103 -4.55 8.48 -4.91
C VAL A 103 -3.90 9.53 -5.81
N ALA A 104 -3.66 10.73 -5.29
CA ALA A 104 -2.92 11.76 -6.01
C ALA A 104 -1.49 11.32 -6.32
N THR A 105 -0.80 10.65 -5.39
CA THR A 105 0.53 10.07 -5.61
C THR A 105 0.51 9.14 -6.83
N ALA A 106 -0.42 8.17 -6.87
CA ALA A 106 -0.51 7.24 -7.99
C ALA A 106 -0.84 7.93 -9.32
N ARG A 107 -1.68 8.97 -9.29
CA ARG A 107 -2.06 9.75 -10.49
C ARG A 107 -0.91 10.59 -11.02
N VAL A 108 -0.17 11.29 -10.16
CA VAL A 108 1.00 12.09 -10.54
C VAL A 108 2.10 11.20 -11.12
N LEU A 109 2.35 10.04 -10.52
CA LEU A 109 3.32 9.07 -11.02
C LEU A 109 2.83 8.23 -12.21
N ASN A 110 1.57 8.41 -12.64
CA ASN A 110 0.92 7.64 -13.70
C ASN A 110 1.09 6.11 -13.53
N CYS A 111 0.91 5.62 -12.31
CA CYS A 111 1.08 4.20 -11.98
C CYS A 111 -0.19 3.59 -11.36
N PRO A 112 -0.36 2.26 -11.41
CA PRO A 112 -1.48 1.60 -10.75
C PRO A 112 -1.45 1.81 -9.23
N LEU A 113 -2.63 1.91 -8.62
CA LEU A 113 -2.82 1.89 -7.16
C LEU A 113 -3.45 0.57 -6.72
N VAL A 114 -2.79 -0.15 -5.80
CA VAL A 114 -3.33 -1.35 -5.17
C VAL A 114 -3.98 -0.95 -3.86
N GLN A 115 -5.29 -0.86 -3.90
CA GLN A 115 -6.16 -0.54 -2.76
C GLN A 115 -7.02 -1.76 -2.40
N ARG A 116 -7.87 -1.64 -1.37
CA ARG A 116 -8.92 -2.64 -1.07
C ARG A 116 -9.76 -2.83 -2.33
N PRO A 117 -10.52 -3.92 -2.51
CA PRO A 117 -11.56 -3.98 -3.54
C PRO A 117 -12.65 -2.90 -3.29
N PHE A 118 -12.35 -1.66 -3.63
CA PHE A 118 -13.27 -0.66 -4.11
C PHE A 118 -12.89 -0.45 -5.58
N LEU A 119 -13.72 -1.00 -6.46
CA LEU A 119 -13.43 -1.11 -7.88
C LEU A 119 -13.53 0.27 -8.54
N LYS A 120 -12.43 1.02 -8.59
CA LYS A 120 -12.16 1.98 -9.67
C LYS A 120 -10.75 1.71 -10.18
N LEU A 121 -10.68 0.89 -11.22
CA LEU A 121 -9.52 0.83 -12.10
C LEU A 121 -9.41 2.22 -12.73
N PHE A 122 -8.41 3.02 -12.34
CA PHE A 122 -7.91 4.03 -13.27
C PHE A 122 -7.32 3.23 -14.43
N GLN A 123 -8.05 3.19 -15.56
CA GLN A 123 -7.56 2.57 -16.77
C GLN A 123 -6.36 3.38 -17.27
N THR A 124 -5.15 2.98 -16.90
CA THR A 124 -3.96 3.35 -17.66
C THR A 124 -3.92 2.49 -18.93
N PRO A 125 -3.62 3.05 -20.11
CA PRO A 125 -3.45 2.27 -21.33
C PRO A 125 -2.34 1.23 -21.14
N GLN A 126 -2.66 -0.03 -21.42
CA GLN A 126 -1.77 -1.17 -21.24
C GLN A 126 -0.58 -1.10 -22.20
N VAL A 127 0.64 -1.33 -21.71
CA VAL A 127 1.76 -1.82 -22.52
C VAL A 127 1.98 -3.27 -22.15
N SER A 128 1.78 -4.15 -23.13
CA SER A 128 1.92 -5.59 -23.02
C SER A 128 3.37 -6.01 -22.86
N HIS A 129 3.69 -6.84 -21.87
CA HIS A 129 4.64 -7.95 -22.06
C HIS A 129 4.38 -9.08 -21.04
N ASP A 130 4.25 -10.28 -21.60
CA ASP A 130 4.31 -11.59 -20.95
C ASP A 130 5.78 -12.07 -20.99
N PRO A 131 6.34 -12.73 -19.95
CA PRO A 131 6.39 -14.19 -20.01
C PRO A 131 6.33 -14.95 -18.66
N LEU A 132 5.82 -16.17 -18.78
CA LEU A 132 5.86 -17.32 -17.86
C LEU A 132 7.23 -17.60 -17.20
N ALA A 133 7.22 -18.00 -15.91
CA ALA A 133 7.63 -19.32 -15.39
C ALA A 133 8.08 -19.29 -13.91
N HIS A 134 7.52 -20.23 -13.13
CA HIS A 134 7.97 -20.89 -11.90
C HIS A 134 9.08 -20.26 -11.04
N PHE A 135 8.86 -20.13 -9.71
CA PHE A 135 9.61 -20.85 -8.67
C PHE A 135 9.03 -20.57 -7.27
N SER A 136 9.09 -21.61 -6.44
CA SER A 136 8.77 -21.67 -5.01
C SER A 136 9.80 -20.89 -4.19
N THR A 137 9.39 -20.13 -3.17
CA THR A 137 9.65 -20.45 -1.75
C THR A 137 9.16 -19.35 -0.79
N ASN A 138 8.72 -19.85 0.35
CA ASN A 138 8.11 -19.23 1.54
C ASN A 138 9.06 -18.28 2.30
N PRO A 139 8.58 -17.14 2.84
CA PRO A 139 9.25 -16.50 3.97
C PRO A 139 8.36 -16.43 5.22
N LEU A 140 8.86 -17.11 6.25
CA LEU A 140 8.81 -16.76 7.67
C LEU A 140 7.42 -16.47 8.28
N ALA A 141 6.91 -17.54 8.89
CA ALA A 141 5.81 -17.54 9.81
C ALA A 141 6.11 -16.73 11.09
N LEU A 142 5.54 -15.53 11.20
CA LEU A 142 5.20 -14.94 12.50
C LEU A 142 3.77 -15.39 12.83
N HIS A 143 3.66 -16.46 13.64
CA HIS A 143 2.37 -16.88 14.17
C HIS A 143 1.94 -15.99 15.34
N ASP A 144 0.63 -15.78 15.41
CA ASP A 144 -0.17 -15.20 16.48
C ASP A 144 -0.10 -13.68 16.67
N ILE A 145 -0.80 -12.97 15.78
CA ILE A 145 -1.31 -11.63 16.03
C ILE A 145 -2.83 -11.71 16.17
N GLU A 146 -3.37 -11.30 17.32
CA GLU A 146 -4.79 -10.98 17.45
C GLU A 146 -5.12 -9.77 16.59
N ILE A 147 -5.59 -10.03 15.38
CA ILE A 147 -6.20 -9.00 14.54
C ILE A 147 -7.61 -8.77 15.07
N GLY A 148 -7.70 -8.02 16.16
CA GLY A 148 -8.95 -7.49 16.67
C GLY A 148 -9.71 -6.79 15.55
N PHE A 149 -11.02 -7.03 15.47
CA PHE A 149 -11.93 -6.56 14.44
C PHE A 149 -11.76 -5.04 14.17
N TRP A 150 -10.93 -4.68 13.18
CA TRP A 150 -10.51 -3.29 12.98
C TRP A 150 -11.68 -2.40 12.54
N ARG A 151 -12.02 -1.39 13.35
CA ARG A 151 -12.74 -0.20 12.86
C ARG A 151 -11.70 0.81 12.38
N TRP A 152 -11.32 0.70 11.11
CA TRP A 152 -10.34 1.59 10.47
C TRP A 152 -10.75 3.07 10.51
N ARG A 153 -12.06 3.38 10.40
CA ARG A 153 -12.57 4.77 10.40
C ARG A 153 -13.98 4.89 10.98
N ARG A 154 -14.08 4.74 12.30
CA ARG A 154 -15.09 5.47 13.10
C ARG A 154 -14.39 6.50 13.97
#